data_AF-A0A379VLK7-F1
#
_entry.id   AF-A0A379VLK7-F1
#
_cell.length_a   1.000
_cell.length_b   1.000
_cell.length_c   1.000
_cell.angle_alpha   90.00
_cell.angle_beta   90.00
_cell.angle_gamma   90.00
#
_symmetry.space_group_name_H-M   'P 1'
#
loop_
_entity.id
_entity.type
_entity.pdbx_description
1 polymer ?
#
loop_
_entity_poly.entity_id
_entity_poly.type
_entity_poly.pdbx_seq_one_letter_code
_entity_poly.pdbx_strand_id
1 'polypeptide(L)' 'MTETYPANPNGSPNGITAVTTENGRVTIMMPHPERVFRTVANSWHPENWGEDSPWMRIFRNARKQLG' A
#
# COMPACT_ATOMS: atom_id res chain seq x y z
N MET A 1 -5.26 9.90 -11.98
CA MET A 1 -3.79 10.01 -11.91
C MET A 1 -3.44 11.47 -11.85
N THR A 2 -2.55 11.88 -10.96
CA THR A 2 -2.23 13.30 -10.74
C THR A 2 -0.77 13.50 -10.38
N GLU A 3 -0.24 14.65 -10.74
CA GLU A 3 1.08 15.14 -10.33
C GLU A 3 0.94 16.38 -9.41
N THR A 4 -0.29 16.80 -9.14
CA THR A 4 -0.59 18.00 -8.35
C THR A 4 -0.45 17.72 -6.84
N TYR A 5 0.29 18.58 -6.15
CA TYR A 5 0.43 18.57 -4.70
C TYR A 5 -0.86 19.08 -4.00
N PRO A 6 -1.27 18.53 -2.83
CA PRO A 6 -0.64 17.42 -2.08
C PRO A 6 -1.16 16.02 -2.46
N ALA A 7 -2.11 15.91 -3.40
CA ALA A 7 -2.66 14.62 -3.81
C ALA A 7 -1.58 13.66 -4.36
N ASN A 8 -0.57 14.20 -5.04
CA ASN A 8 0.76 13.60 -5.19
C ASN A 8 1.73 14.35 -4.26
N PRO A 9 2.20 13.74 -3.17
CA PRO A 9 2.99 14.45 -2.15
C PRO A 9 4.46 14.68 -2.55
N ASN A 10 4.96 14.05 -3.62
CA ASN A 10 6.38 14.10 -3.98
C ASN A 10 6.64 14.47 -5.45
N GLY A 11 5.58 14.68 -6.25
CA GLY A 11 5.70 15.07 -7.66
C GLY A 11 6.21 13.95 -8.58
N SER A 12 6.21 12.69 -8.14
CA SER A 12 6.64 11.57 -9.00
C SER A 12 5.80 11.56 -10.28
N PRO A 13 6.44 11.51 -11.48
CA PRO A 13 5.73 11.49 -12.74
C PRO A 13 4.70 10.39 -12.74
N ASN A 14 3.57 10.64 -13.39
CA ASN A 14 2.53 9.65 -13.50
C ASN A 14 1.95 9.16 -12.14
N GLY A 15 2.26 9.84 -11.03
CA GLY A 15 1.87 9.40 -9.68
C GLY A 15 2.50 8.05 -9.28
N ILE A 16 3.61 7.64 -9.91
CA ILE A 16 4.27 6.37 -9.60
C ILE A 16 4.80 6.41 -8.17
N THR A 17 4.43 5.40 -7.36
CA THR A 17 4.87 5.29 -5.97
C THR A 17 5.22 3.85 -5.53
N ALA A 18 5.06 2.89 -6.45
CA ALA A 18 5.45 1.50 -6.29
C ALA A 18 5.85 0.91 -7.65
N VAL A 19 6.87 0.05 -7.67
CA VAL A 19 7.31 -0.70 -8.86
C VAL A 19 7.70 -2.13 -8.46
N THR A 20 7.69 -3.04 -9.43
CA THR A 20 8.04 -4.45 -9.21
C THR A 20 8.98 -4.96 -10.31
N THR A 21 9.75 -6.01 -10.04
CA THR A 21 10.55 -6.70 -11.06
C THR A 21 9.67 -7.43 -12.07
N GLU A 22 10.20 -7.75 -13.24
CA GLU A 22 9.47 -8.44 -14.33
C GLU A 22 8.81 -9.75 -13.86
N ASN A 23 9.50 -10.51 -13.00
CA ASN A 23 8.97 -11.76 -12.43
C ASN A 23 8.12 -11.57 -11.17
N GLY A 24 7.85 -10.34 -10.74
CA GLY A 24 6.97 -10.01 -9.62
C GLY A 24 7.48 -10.38 -8.22
N ARG A 25 8.69 -10.93 -8.08
CA ARG A 25 9.18 -11.44 -6.79
C ARG A 25 9.67 -10.36 -5.83
N VAL A 26 9.99 -9.18 -6.36
CA VAL A 26 10.43 -8.03 -5.56
C VAL A 26 9.61 -6.82 -5.95
N THR A 27 8.90 -6.24 -4.98
CA THR A 27 8.14 -5.00 -5.11
C THR A 27 8.69 -4.00 -4.10
N ILE A 28 8.95 -2.77 -4.54
CA ILE A 28 9.34 -1.65 -3.68
C ILE A 28 8.31 -0.54 -3.77
N MET A 29 8.05 0.14 -2.66
CA MET A 29 7.08 1.23 -2.60
C MET A 29 7.46 2.26 -1.55
N MET A 30 7.08 3.51 -1.78
CA MET A 30 7.28 4.61 -0.83
C MET A 30 6.22 4.71 0.27
N PRO A 31 4.92 4.40 0.04
CA PRO A 31 3.93 4.36 1.12
C PRO A 31 4.22 3.23 2.11
N HIS A 32 3.75 3.38 3.35
CA HIS A 32 4.04 2.48 4.47
C HIS A 32 2.86 1.55 4.83
N PRO A 33 2.60 0.45 4.07
CA PRO A 33 1.50 -0.46 4.37
C PRO A 33 1.60 -1.12 5.76
N GLU A 34 2.82 -1.28 6.28
CA GLU A 34 3.12 -1.84 7.60
C GLU A 34 2.73 -0.91 8.75
N ARG A 35 2.57 0.39 8.51
CA ARG A 35 2.09 1.32 9.55
C ARG A 35 0.58 1.31 9.68
N VAL A 36 -0.12 0.85 8.66
CA VAL A 36 -1.59 0.96 8.55
C VAL A 36 -2.26 -0.38 8.25
N PHE A 37 -1.61 -1.52 8.51
CA PHE A 37 -2.22 -2.85 8.33
C PHE A 37 -3.40 -3.11 9.27
N ARG A 38 -3.41 -2.45 10.44
CA ARG A 38 -4.55 -2.46 11.37
C ARG A 38 -5.48 -1.31 11.02
N THR A 39 -6.78 -1.57 10.96
CA THR A 39 -7.81 -0.55 10.71
C THR A 39 -7.68 0.61 11.69
N VAL A 40 -7.52 0.33 12.99
CA VAL A 40 -7.40 1.35 14.05
C VAL A 40 -6.21 2.32 13.87
N ALA A 41 -5.20 1.95 13.08
CA ALA A 41 -4.04 2.80 12.81
C ALA A 41 -4.21 3.69 11.56
N ASN A 42 -5.35 3.61 10.85
CA ASN A 42 -5.65 4.49 9.73
C ASN A 42 -6.24 5.80 10.25
N SER A 43 -5.72 6.95 9.81
CA SER A 43 -6.22 8.26 10.23
C SER A 43 -7.69 8.50 9.88
N TRP A 44 -8.13 7.90 8.77
CA TRP A 44 -9.52 7.79 8.36
C TRP A 44 -9.73 6.40 7.76
N HIS A 45 -10.87 5.78 8.09
CA HIS A 45 -11.30 4.53 7.48
C HIS A 45 -12.84 4.43 7.50
N PRO A 46 -13.46 3.62 6.63
CA PRO A 46 -14.87 3.26 6.74
C PRO A 46 -15.20 2.61 8.08
N GLU A 47 -16.36 2.92 8.65
CA GLU A 47 -16.79 2.40 9.96
C GLU A 47 -16.99 0.87 9.98
N ASN A 48 -17.28 0.28 8.82
CA ASN A 48 -17.59 -1.14 8.70
C ASN A 48 -16.34 -2.03 8.59
N TRP A 49 -15.13 -1.48 8.64
CA TRP A 49 -13.92 -2.28 8.64
C TRP A 49 -13.75 -3.01 9.98
N GLY A 50 -13.34 -4.28 9.90
CA GLY A 50 -12.90 -5.04 11.07
C GLY A 50 -11.47 -4.67 11.50
N GLU A 51 -10.77 -5.58 12.15
CA GLU A 51 -9.39 -5.36 12.63
C GLU A 51 -8.38 -5.09 11.50
N ASP A 52 -8.49 -5.81 10.38
CA ASP A 52 -7.55 -5.73 9.27
C ASP A 52 -7.95 -4.64 8.28
N SER A 53 -6.99 -3.77 7.94
CA SER A 53 -7.11 -2.89 6.79
C SER A 53 -6.82 -3.64 5.48
N PRO A 54 -7.11 -3.04 4.32
CA PRO A 54 -6.76 -3.60 3.02
C PRO A 54 -5.26 -3.94 2.88
N TRP A 55 -4.38 -3.20 3.55
CA TRP A 55 -2.92 -3.37 3.46
C TRP A 55 -2.43 -4.68 4.06
N MET A 56 -3.20 -5.30 4.97
CA MET A 56 -2.91 -6.64 5.49
C MET A 56 -2.74 -7.68 4.37
N ARG A 57 -3.41 -7.46 3.22
CA ARG A 57 -3.38 -8.40 2.10
C ARG A 57 -1.99 -8.56 1.49
N ILE A 58 -1.12 -7.54 1.51
CA ILE A 58 0.25 -7.64 0.98
C ILE A 58 1.03 -8.74 1.73
N PHE A 59 0.97 -8.71 3.06
CA PHE A 59 1.67 -9.66 3.92
C PHE A 59 1.07 -11.07 3.82
N ARG A 60 -0.26 -11.18 3.73
CA ARG A 60 -0.95 -12.46 3.50
C ARG A 60 -0.59 -13.09 2.16
N ASN A 61 -0.50 -12.30 1.09
CA ASN A 61 -0.07 -12.77 -0.23
C ASN A 61 1.37 -13.29 -0.17
N ALA A 62 2.28 -12.57 0.48
CA ALA A 62 3.66 -13.01 0.65
C ALA A 62 3.73 -14.36 1.37
N ARG A 63 2.99 -14.56 2.48
CA ARG A 63 2.94 -15.85 3.16
C ARG A 63 2.37 -16.95 2.26
N LYS A 64 1.24 -16.71 1.60
CA LYS A 64 0.59 -17.69 0.70
C LYS A 64 1.48 -18.10 -0.48
N GLN A 65 2.30 -17.18 -0.99
CA GLN A 65 3.22 -17.45 -2.10
C GLN A 65 4.30 -18.47 -1.74
N LEU A 66 4.62 -18.63 -0.46
CA LEU A 66 5.65 -19.57 0.02
C LEU A 66 5.14 -21.01 0.21
N GLY A 67 3.82 -21.26 0.10
CA GLY A 67 3.17 -22.51 0.54
C GLY A 67 2.43 -22.30 1.84
#